data_AF-A0A2V6B7D3-F1
#
_entry.id   AF-A0A2V6B7D3-F1
#
_cell.length_a   1.000
_cell.length_b   1.000
_cell.length_c   1.000
_cell.angle_alpha   90.00
_cell.angle_beta   90.00
_cell.angle_gamma   90.00
#
_symmetry.space_group_name_H-M   'P 1'
#
loop_
_entity.id
_entity.type
_entity.pdbx_description
1 polymer ?
#
loop_
_entity_poly.entity_id
_entity_poly.type
_entity_poly.pdbx_seq_one_letter_code
_entity_poly.pdbx_strand_id
1 'polypeptide(L)'
;MKKQINPSIKAHFIRGVFYLLLLIAVCAIPFALAERNTTKPGKPSLRPFIVAISAAADSIQKYNLSMPAGSPTPTPTCGGPVAWQPGPDQPPARYAFQAALGTDNKLYVAGGQTADTVPTLYDQVSRYDYTTNTWSNVAPLPVPLGQASIGAWNGKIYVAGGFIGGSSVTNALRIYDIATNTW
;
A
#
# COMPACT_ATOMS: atom_id res chain seq x y z
N MET A 1 33.76 -54.50 19.58
CA MET A 1 33.24 -54.49 18.20
C MET A 1 33.39 -53.08 17.62
N LYS A 2 34.25 -52.88 16.60
CA LYS A 2 34.54 -51.55 16.03
C LYS A 2 33.39 -51.10 15.14
N LYS A 3 32.68 -50.01 15.49
CA LYS A 3 31.64 -49.39 14.66
C LYS A 3 32.30 -48.78 13.43
N GLN A 4 32.20 -49.46 12.29
CA GLN A 4 32.69 -48.99 11.01
C GLN A 4 31.69 -47.97 10.45
N ILE A 5 32.04 -46.68 10.53
CA ILE A 5 31.19 -45.59 10.03
C ILE A 5 31.29 -45.57 8.50
N ASN A 6 30.13 -45.65 7.83
CA ASN A 6 30.02 -45.69 6.37
C ASN A 6 30.71 -44.45 5.73
N PRO A 7 31.72 -44.65 4.85
CA PRO A 7 32.48 -43.55 4.23
C PRO A 7 31.62 -42.61 3.36
N SER A 8 30.46 -43.07 2.87
CA SER A 8 29.51 -42.22 2.15
C SER A 8 28.89 -41.14 3.05
N ILE A 9 28.59 -41.46 4.31
CA ILE A 9 27.98 -40.51 5.27
C ILE A 9 28.95 -39.37 5.60
N LYS A 10 30.26 -39.65 5.67
CA LYS A 10 31.29 -38.62 5.87
C LYS A 10 31.36 -37.65 4.70
N ALA A 11 31.23 -38.14 3.46
CA ALA A 11 31.28 -37.30 2.27
C ALA A 11 30.07 -36.36 2.17
N HIS A 12 28.87 -36.82 2.53
CA HIS A 12 27.67 -35.98 2.55
C HIS A 12 27.74 -34.89 3.63
N PHE A 13 28.29 -35.21 4.81
CA PHE A 13 28.45 -34.23 5.88
C PHE A 13 29.45 -33.12 5.50
N ILE A 14 30.59 -33.49 4.89
CA ILE A 14 31.60 -32.52 4.43
C ILE A 14 31.04 -31.61 3.34
N ARG A 15 30.27 -32.15 2.38
CA ARG A 15 29.59 -31.34 1.35
C ARG A 15 28.58 -30.38 1.97
N GLY A 16 27.79 -30.83 2.95
CA GLY A 16 26.82 -29.99 3.64
C GLY A 16 27.45 -28.80 4.36
N VAL A 17 28.55 -29.04 5.10
CA VAL A 17 29.30 -27.97 5.78
C VAL A 17 29.90 -26.98 4.78
N PHE A 18 30.39 -27.45 3.64
CA PHE A 18 30.95 -26.58 2.59
C PHE A 18 29.88 -25.69 1.95
N TYR A 19 28.69 -26.22 1.64
CA TYR A 19 27.58 -25.43 1.12
C TYR A 19 27.07 -24.40 2.13
N LEU A 20 27.01 -24.75 3.42
CA LEU A 20 26.60 -23.81 4.46
C LEU A 20 27.58 -22.64 4.59
N LEU A 21 28.89 -22.90 4.53
CA LEU A 21 29.92 -21.85 4.57
C LEU A 21 29.88 -20.94 3.33
N LEU A 22 29.63 -21.50 2.14
CA LEU A 22 29.42 -20.73 0.91
C LEU A 22 28.19 -19.82 1.00
N LEU A 23 27.10 -20.32 1.57
CA LEU A 23 25.84 -19.57 1.70
C LEU A 23 26.00 -18.40 2.69
N ILE A 24 26.75 -18.60 3.78
CA ILE A 24 27.10 -17.53 4.72
C ILE A 24 27.98 -16.46 4.03
N ALA A 25 28.96 -16.86 3.23
CA ALA A 25 29.83 -15.91 2.51
C ALA A 25 29.06 -15.05 1.49
N VAL A 26 28.10 -15.64 0.76
CA VAL A 26 27.29 -14.90 -0.23
C VAL A 26 26.29 -13.95 0.44
N CYS A 27 25.75 -14.31 1.62
CA CYS A 27 24.74 -13.49 2.29
C CYS A 27 25.32 -12.42 3.24
N ALA A 28 26.48 -12.65 3.88
CA ALA A 28 27.02 -11.73 4.88
C ALA A 28 27.90 -10.60 4.29
N ILE A 29 28.53 -10.82 3.13
CA ILE A 29 29.44 -9.84 2.50
C ILE A 29 28.69 -8.61 1.92
N PRO A 30 27.50 -8.74 1.29
CA PRO A 30 26.75 -7.57 0.81
C PRO A 30 26.25 -6.66 1.94
N PHE A 31 25.97 -7.22 3.12
CA PHE A 31 25.43 -6.47 4.25
C PHE A 31 26.49 -5.56 4.90
N ALA A 32 27.75 -6.01 4.96
CA ALA A 32 28.85 -5.23 5.54
C ALA A 32 29.38 -4.09 4.63
N LEU A 33 29.07 -4.11 3.33
CA LEU A 33 29.45 -3.04 2.40
C LEU A 33 28.38 -1.94 2.26
N ALA A 34 27.13 -2.22 2.65
CA ALA A 34 26.04 -1.23 2.64
C ALA A 34 26.13 -0.22 3.79
N GLU A 35 26.80 -0.56 4.90
CA GLU A 35 26.94 0.33 6.07
C GLU A 35 28.05 1.38 5.95
N ARG A 36 28.86 1.37 4.88
CA ARG A 36 29.95 2.35 4.69
C ARG A 36 29.57 3.66 3.99
N ASN A 37 28.38 3.76 3.40
CA ASN A 37 27.98 4.90 2.55
C ASN A 37 26.87 5.77 3.14
N THR A 38 26.87 6.06 4.45
CA THR A 38 26.06 7.14 5.01
C THR A 38 26.85 8.45 5.02
N THR A 39 26.88 9.16 3.89
CA THR A 39 27.25 10.59 3.87
C THR A 39 26.05 11.43 4.35
N LYS A 40 26.30 12.32 5.32
CA LYS A 40 25.33 13.26 5.92
C LYS A 40 24.54 14.06 4.87
N PRO A 41 23.24 14.34 5.07
CA PRO A 41 22.54 15.33 4.24
C PRO A 41 22.89 16.76 4.70
N GLY A 42 23.51 17.52 3.80
CA GLY A 42 23.72 18.96 3.94
C GLY A 42 22.43 19.77 3.68
N LYS A 43 22.31 20.92 4.34
CA LYS A 43 21.22 21.91 4.19
C LYS A 43 21.08 22.40 2.73
N PRO A 44 19.85 22.56 2.19
CA PRO A 44 19.65 23.27 0.92
C PRO A 44 19.72 24.78 1.10
N SER A 45 20.49 25.44 0.22
CA SER A 45 20.63 26.88 0.08
C SER A 45 19.54 27.44 -0.86
N LEU A 46 18.81 28.47 -0.41
CA LEU A 46 17.83 29.23 -1.18
C LEU A 46 18.49 30.31 -2.05
N ARG A 47 18.19 30.38 -3.36
CA ARG A 47 18.16 31.63 -4.16
C ARG A 47 17.14 31.55 -5.31
N PRO A 48 16.62 32.70 -5.78
CA PRO A 48 15.31 32.80 -6.42
C PRO A 48 15.41 32.91 -7.95
N PHE A 49 14.34 32.53 -8.66
CA PHE A 49 14.12 32.97 -10.04
C PHE A 49 12.65 33.38 -10.20
N ILE A 50 12.45 34.68 -10.41
CA ILE A 50 11.16 35.30 -10.74
C ILE A 50 11.22 35.72 -12.21
N VAL A 51 10.04 35.61 -12.86
CA VAL A 51 9.52 36.34 -14.02
C VAL A 51 9.63 35.64 -15.39
N ALA A 52 8.50 35.07 -15.82
CA ALA A 52 7.82 35.51 -17.05
C ALA A 52 6.34 35.09 -17.00
N ILE A 53 5.47 36.08 -16.83
CA ILE A 53 4.01 36.00 -16.90
C ILE A 53 3.62 36.64 -18.25
N SER A 54 2.83 35.95 -19.09
CA SER A 54 1.67 36.50 -19.81
C SER A 54 1.30 35.68 -21.06
N ALA A 55 0.29 34.83 -20.88
CA ALA A 55 -0.71 34.41 -21.85
C ALA A 55 -1.75 33.61 -21.04
N ALA A 56 -2.50 34.31 -20.17
CA ALA A 56 -3.87 34.72 -20.49
C ALA A 56 -4.77 33.48 -20.67
N ALA A 57 -5.22 32.83 -19.60
CA ALA A 57 -6.22 33.32 -18.62
C ALA A 57 -7.69 33.25 -19.10
N ASP A 58 -8.03 32.34 -20.03
CA ASP A 58 -9.44 32.11 -20.44
C ASP A 58 -10.03 30.72 -20.11
N SER A 59 -9.34 29.87 -19.35
CA SER A 59 -9.88 28.53 -19.02
C SER A 59 -9.95 28.18 -17.52
N ILE A 60 -9.60 29.10 -16.61
CA ILE A 60 -9.54 28.81 -15.16
C ILE A 60 -10.78 29.33 -14.39
N GLN A 61 -11.71 30.03 -15.02
CA GLN A 61 -12.87 30.60 -14.31
C GLN A 61 -14.02 29.62 -14.03
N LYS A 62 -13.97 28.34 -14.44
CA LYS A 62 -15.11 27.43 -14.27
C LYS A 62 -15.14 26.60 -12.98
N TYR A 63 -14.07 26.59 -12.19
CA TYR A 63 -14.03 25.82 -10.94
C TYR A 63 -13.42 26.64 -9.79
N ASN A 64 -13.91 27.87 -9.59
CA ASN A 64 -13.76 28.53 -8.31
C ASN A 64 -14.83 27.97 -7.34
N LEU A 65 -14.57 26.77 -6.82
CA LEU A 65 -15.24 26.30 -5.62
C LEU A 65 -14.25 26.48 -4.47
N SER A 66 -14.39 27.58 -3.75
CA SER A 66 -13.85 27.73 -2.41
C SER A 66 -14.39 26.58 -1.56
N MET A 67 -13.63 25.49 -1.44
CA MET A 67 -13.92 24.47 -0.45
C MET A 67 -13.55 25.05 0.90
N PRO A 68 -14.49 25.25 1.85
CA PRO A 68 -14.09 25.57 3.20
C PRO A 68 -13.23 24.41 3.70
N ALA A 69 -12.07 24.72 4.26
CA ALA A 69 -11.28 23.73 4.98
C ALA A 69 -12.21 23.09 6.03
N GLY A 70 -12.56 21.83 5.80
CA GLY A 70 -13.48 21.11 6.67
C GLY A 70 -12.90 21.10 8.08
N SER A 71 -13.62 21.72 9.01
CA SER A 71 -13.38 21.50 10.43
C SER A 71 -13.45 19.99 10.69
N PRO A 72 -12.53 19.39 11.47
CA PRO A 72 -12.58 17.96 11.76
C PRO A 72 -13.95 17.62 12.33
N THR A 73 -14.75 16.87 11.57
CA THR A 73 -16.06 16.40 12.02
C THR A 73 -15.86 15.55 13.28
N PRO A 74 -16.61 15.81 14.36
CA PRO A 74 -16.47 15.06 15.60
C PRO A 74 -16.68 13.57 15.35
N THR A 75 -15.87 12.74 16.01
CA THR A 75 -16.01 11.28 15.97
C THR A 75 -17.46 10.90 16.34
N PRO A 76 -18.16 10.11 15.52
CA PRO A 76 -19.55 9.76 15.80
C PRO A 76 -19.64 8.97 17.11
N THR A 77 -20.41 9.49 18.07
CA THR A 77 -20.71 8.81 19.34
C THR A 77 -21.96 7.95 19.20
N CYS A 78 -21.89 6.68 19.61
CA CYS A 78 -23.06 5.81 19.73
C CYS A 78 -23.97 6.33 20.88
N GLY A 79 -25.03 7.06 20.57
CA GLY A 79 -25.98 7.54 21.58
C GLY A 79 -26.92 8.67 21.17
N GLY A 80 -26.67 9.34 20.04
CA GLY A 80 -27.61 10.31 19.45
C GLY A 80 -28.68 9.65 18.57
N PRO A 81 -29.70 10.40 18.12
CA PRO A 81 -30.74 9.88 17.23
C PRO A 81 -30.10 9.10 16.09
N VAL A 82 -30.65 7.91 15.81
CA VAL A 82 -30.13 6.90 14.86
C VAL A 82 -30.20 7.44 13.44
N ALA A 83 -29.27 8.33 13.12
CA ALA A 83 -29.14 8.98 11.83
C ALA A 83 -27.73 8.77 11.32
N TRP A 84 -27.62 8.39 10.06
CA TRP A 84 -26.35 8.33 9.37
C TRP A 84 -25.62 9.66 9.49
N GLN A 85 -24.39 9.61 9.96
CA GLN A 85 -23.51 10.78 10.03
C GLN A 85 -22.62 10.79 8.80
N PRO A 86 -22.44 11.94 8.13
CA PRO A 86 -21.48 12.06 7.05
C PRO A 86 -20.05 11.90 7.60
N GLY A 87 -19.24 11.13 6.88
CA GLY A 87 -17.79 11.09 7.05
C GLY A 87 -17.08 11.89 5.95
N PRO A 88 -15.75 12.00 6.01
CA PRO A 88 -14.97 12.64 4.97
C PRO A 88 -15.04 11.85 3.67
N ASP A 89 -15.14 12.56 2.55
CA ASP A 89 -15.14 11.97 1.22
C ASP A 89 -13.87 11.17 0.98
N GLN A 90 -14.01 10.03 0.29
CA GLN A 90 -12.91 9.14 -0.08
C GLN A 90 -12.52 9.45 -1.55
N PRO A 91 -11.41 10.17 -1.82
CA PRO A 91 -11.02 10.52 -3.18
C PRO A 91 -10.13 9.45 -3.87
N PRO A 92 -10.19 9.35 -5.22
CA PRO A 92 -11.23 9.87 -6.10
C PRO A 92 -12.54 9.09 -5.96
N ALA A 93 -13.64 9.71 -6.40
CA ALA A 93 -14.93 9.04 -6.51
C ALA A 93 -14.84 7.83 -7.44
N ARG A 94 -15.28 6.67 -6.93
CA ARG A 94 -15.27 5.38 -7.63
C ARG A 94 -16.32 4.46 -7.01
N TYR A 95 -16.57 3.30 -7.61
CA TYR A 95 -17.45 2.26 -7.07
C TYR A 95 -16.83 0.88 -7.28
N ALA A 96 -17.56 -0.17 -6.91
CA ALA A 96 -17.13 -1.57 -7.03
C ALA A 96 -15.78 -1.87 -6.34
N PHE A 97 -15.42 -1.09 -5.34
CA PHE A 97 -14.43 -1.47 -4.34
C PHE A 97 -15.12 -2.20 -3.20
N GLN A 98 -14.32 -2.77 -2.33
CA GLN A 98 -14.78 -3.35 -1.09
C GLN A 98 -13.86 -2.88 0.04
N ALA A 99 -14.34 -2.97 1.29
CA ALA A 99 -13.59 -2.46 2.45
C ALA A 99 -13.43 -3.49 3.56
N ALA A 100 -12.33 -3.43 4.31
CA ALA A 100 -12.07 -4.26 5.48
C ALA A 100 -11.49 -3.42 6.63
N LEU A 101 -11.88 -3.76 7.86
CA LEU A 101 -11.31 -3.17 9.07
C LEU A 101 -10.01 -3.91 9.42
N GLY A 102 -8.88 -3.20 9.36
CA GLY A 102 -7.57 -3.74 9.74
C GLY A 102 -7.42 -3.95 11.24
N THR A 103 -6.43 -4.75 11.64
CA THR A 103 -6.11 -4.97 13.06
C THR A 103 -5.52 -3.74 13.75
N ASP A 104 -5.17 -2.70 12.99
CA ASP A 104 -4.79 -1.38 13.49
C ASP A 104 -6.00 -0.45 13.71
N ASN A 105 -7.22 -0.98 13.64
CA ASN A 105 -8.51 -0.27 13.74
C ASN A 105 -8.72 0.80 12.65
N LYS A 106 -8.09 0.64 11.47
CA LYS A 106 -8.29 1.54 10.34
C LYS A 106 -9.07 0.84 9.23
N LEU A 107 -9.92 1.58 8.52
CA LEU A 107 -10.71 1.02 7.41
C LEU A 107 -9.90 1.12 6.12
N TYR A 108 -9.72 -0.01 5.44
CA TYR A 108 -9.01 -0.09 4.17
C TYR A 108 -10.01 -0.30 3.03
N VAL A 109 -9.92 0.54 2.01
CA VAL A 109 -10.68 0.47 0.75
C VAL A 109 -9.70 0.21 -0.37
N ALA A 110 -9.86 -0.90 -1.09
CA ALA A 110 -8.92 -1.31 -2.14
C ALA A 110 -9.56 -1.27 -3.53
N GLY A 111 -8.86 -0.64 -4.47
CA GLY A 111 -9.21 -0.59 -5.88
C GLY A 111 -10.54 0.10 -6.14
N GLY A 112 -11.32 -0.47 -7.06
CA GLY A 112 -12.57 0.08 -7.57
C GLY A 112 -12.43 0.62 -8.99
N GLN A 113 -13.52 1.17 -9.52
CA GLN A 113 -13.58 1.62 -10.91
C GLN A 113 -14.50 2.83 -11.12
N THR A 114 -14.32 3.53 -12.25
CA THR A 114 -15.24 4.57 -12.73
C THR A 114 -16.46 3.96 -13.43
N ALA A 115 -17.59 4.67 -13.43
CA ALA A 115 -18.87 4.21 -13.99
C ALA A 115 -19.01 4.43 -15.51
N ASP A 116 -17.90 4.63 -16.22
CA ASP A 116 -17.88 4.89 -17.65
C ASP A 116 -18.11 3.59 -18.46
N THR A 117 -18.50 3.72 -19.73
CA THR A 117 -18.65 2.59 -20.67
C THR A 117 -17.37 1.75 -20.76
N VAL A 118 -16.22 2.41 -20.67
CA VAL A 118 -14.92 1.76 -20.51
C VAL A 118 -14.39 2.18 -19.13
N PRO A 119 -14.54 1.33 -18.11
CA PRO A 119 -14.21 1.71 -16.74
C PRO A 119 -12.70 1.88 -16.58
N THR A 120 -12.29 2.97 -15.93
CA THR A 120 -10.92 3.11 -15.40
C THR A 120 -10.84 2.33 -14.09
N LEU A 121 -9.90 1.40 -13.99
CA LEU A 121 -9.63 0.63 -12.78
C LEU A 121 -8.58 1.33 -11.92
N TYR A 122 -8.75 1.26 -10.60
CA TYR A 122 -7.80 1.81 -9.63
C TYR A 122 -6.99 0.70 -8.95
N ASP A 123 -5.72 0.96 -8.73
CA ASP A 123 -4.85 0.21 -7.83
C ASP A 123 -4.77 0.84 -6.43
N GLN A 124 -5.29 2.05 -6.27
CA GLN A 124 -5.22 2.81 -5.02
C GLN A 124 -5.84 2.04 -3.85
N VAL A 125 -5.11 2.01 -2.74
CA VAL A 125 -5.64 1.59 -1.45
C VAL A 125 -5.67 2.77 -0.50
N SER A 126 -6.89 3.10 -0.06
CA SER A 126 -7.17 4.20 0.85
C SER A 126 -7.39 3.65 2.25
N ARG A 127 -6.75 4.27 3.24
CA ARG A 127 -6.87 3.93 4.65
C ARG A 127 -7.48 5.11 5.40
N TYR A 128 -8.63 4.88 6.01
CA TYR A 128 -9.32 5.84 6.87
C TYR A 128 -8.93 5.66 8.33
N ASP A 129 -8.53 6.77 8.94
CA ASP A 129 -8.25 6.88 10.36
C ASP A 129 -9.39 7.65 11.04
N TYR A 130 -10.17 6.96 11.88
CA TYR A 130 -11.32 7.54 12.56
C TYR A 130 -10.93 8.50 13.70
N THR A 131 -9.68 8.43 14.18
CA THR A 131 -9.19 9.30 15.26
C THR A 131 -8.88 10.69 14.74
N THR A 132 -8.30 10.77 13.54
CA THR A 132 -8.02 12.02 12.84
C THR A 132 -9.12 12.42 11.87
N ASN A 133 -10.06 11.52 11.61
CA ASN A 133 -11.12 11.67 10.62
C ASN A 133 -10.58 12.00 9.22
N THR A 134 -9.56 11.26 8.77
CA THR A 134 -8.88 11.51 7.50
C THR A 134 -8.60 10.24 6.71
N TRP A 135 -8.55 10.39 5.39
CA TRP A 135 -8.07 9.37 4.46
C TRP A 135 -6.58 9.57 4.16
N SER A 136 -5.85 8.48 4.03
CA SER A 136 -4.46 8.44 3.58
C SER A 136 -4.27 7.32 2.55
N ASN A 137 -3.32 7.47 1.64
CA ASN A 137 -2.96 6.39 0.72
C ASN A 137 -1.89 5.49 1.36
N VAL A 138 -2.01 4.19 1.13
CA VAL A 138 -1.02 3.17 1.49
C VAL A 138 -0.47 2.53 0.21
N ALA A 139 0.36 1.48 0.32
CA ALA A 139 0.94 0.83 -0.84
C ALA A 139 -0.18 0.37 -1.81
N PRO A 140 -0.09 0.74 -3.11
CA PRO A 140 -1.12 0.43 -4.08
C PRO A 140 -1.10 -1.07 -4.40
N LEU A 141 -2.26 -1.60 -4.82
CA LEU A 141 -2.38 -2.94 -5.37
C LEU A 141 -1.34 -3.15 -6.49
N PRO A 142 -0.74 -4.35 -6.61
CA PRO A 142 0.15 -4.67 -7.72
C PRO A 142 -0.52 -4.64 -9.10
N VAL A 143 -1.85 -4.67 -9.15
CA VAL A 143 -2.67 -4.62 -10.38
C VAL A 143 -3.94 -3.82 -10.08
N PRO A 144 -4.30 -2.82 -10.90
CA PRO A 144 -5.59 -2.13 -10.79
C PRO A 144 -6.75 -3.10 -10.96
N LEU A 145 -7.73 -3.05 -10.07
CA LEU A 145 -8.87 -3.97 -10.12
C LEU A 145 -10.13 -3.41 -9.46
N GLY A 146 -11.28 -3.86 -9.93
CA GLY A 146 -12.58 -3.69 -9.28
C GLY A 146 -13.17 -5.03 -8.87
N GLN A 147 -14.29 -5.00 -8.13
CA GLN A 147 -15.14 -6.16 -7.83
C GLN A 147 -14.42 -7.33 -7.11
N ALA A 148 -13.28 -7.08 -6.45
CA ALA A 148 -12.65 -8.09 -5.61
C ALA A 148 -13.37 -8.26 -4.27
N SER A 149 -13.13 -9.42 -3.65
CA SER A 149 -13.46 -9.64 -2.26
C SER A 149 -12.31 -9.18 -1.36
N ILE A 150 -12.62 -8.50 -0.25
CA ILE A 150 -11.62 -8.07 0.74
C ILE A 150 -11.95 -8.59 2.14
N GLY A 151 -10.92 -8.97 2.90
CA GLY A 151 -11.05 -9.36 4.30
C GLY A 151 -9.78 -9.06 5.08
N ALA A 152 -9.89 -8.95 6.41
CA ALA A 152 -8.76 -8.73 7.29
C ALA A 152 -8.60 -9.89 8.26
N TRP A 153 -7.37 -10.36 8.45
CA TRP A 153 -7.05 -11.38 9.44
C TRP A 153 -5.57 -11.32 9.83
N ASN A 154 -5.29 -11.40 11.13
CA ASN A 154 -3.94 -11.57 11.67
C ASN A 154 -2.89 -10.58 11.11
N GLY A 155 -3.16 -9.28 11.21
CA GLY A 155 -2.22 -8.24 10.75
C GLY A 155 -2.19 -8.02 9.23
N LYS A 156 -3.07 -8.69 8.48
CA LYS A 156 -3.05 -8.68 7.01
C LYS A 156 -4.42 -8.35 6.42
N ILE A 157 -4.40 -7.72 5.25
CA ILE A 157 -5.55 -7.49 4.39
C ILE A 157 -5.42 -8.41 3.16
N TYR A 158 -6.47 -9.16 2.86
CA TYR A 158 -6.53 -10.11 1.76
C TYR A 158 -7.45 -9.54 0.69
N VAL A 159 -6.97 -9.47 -0.55
CA VAL A 159 -7.76 -9.07 -1.73
C VAL A 159 -7.78 -10.25 -2.69
N ALA A 160 -8.95 -10.86 -2.87
CA ALA A 160 -9.14 -12.07 -3.65
C ALA A 160 -9.94 -11.80 -4.92
N GLY A 161 -9.37 -12.24 -6.04
CA GLY A 161 -9.99 -12.22 -7.35
C GLY A 161 -10.24 -10.80 -7.90
N GLY A 162 -11.36 -10.64 -8.60
CA GLY A 162 -11.82 -9.35 -9.13
C GLY A 162 -11.75 -9.22 -10.65
N PHE A 163 -12.18 -8.06 -11.13
CA PHE A 163 -12.19 -7.64 -12.52
C PHE A 163 -10.96 -6.78 -12.83
N ILE A 164 -10.23 -7.15 -13.88
CA ILE A 164 -8.97 -6.49 -14.30
C ILE A 164 -9.07 -5.83 -15.68
N GLY A 165 -10.28 -5.65 -16.20
CA GLY A 165 -10.55 -4.84 -17.38
C GLY A 165 -11.03 -5.66 -18.58
N GLY A 166 -11.75 -5.02 -19.51
CA GLY A 166 -12.31 -5.67 -20.70
C GLY A 166 -13.26 -6.82 -20.33
N SER A 167 -12.88 -8.05 -20.69
CA SER A 167 -13.60 -9.28 -20.30
C SER A 167 -12.77 -10.15 -19.34
N SER A 168 -11.72 -9.58 -18.75
CA SER A 168 -10.74 -10.30 -17.94
C SER A 168 -11.07 -10.24 -16.45
N VAL A 169 -11.10 -11.40 -15.82
CA VAL A 169 -11.19 -11.58 -14.38
C VAL A 169 -9.96 -12.31 -13.88
N THR A 170 -9.66 -12.18 -12.59
CA THR A 170 -8.55 -12.88 -11.94
C THR A 170 -9.05 -13.72 -10.77
N ASN A 171 -8.32 -14.79 -10.46
CA ASN A 171 -8.45 -15.59 -9.25
C ASN A 171 -7.29 -15.39 -8.27
N ALA A 172 -6.40 -14.41 -8.55
CA ALA A 172 -5.23 -14.16 -7.72
C ALA A 172 -5.63 -13.67 -6.32
N LEU A 173 -4.92 -14.18 -5.31
CA LEU A 173 -4.95 -13.66 -3.94
C LEU A 173 -3.76 -12.73 -3.74
N ARG A 174 -4.03 -11.53 -3.22
CA ARG A 174 -3.02 -10.53 -2.87
C ARG A 174 -3.11 -10.27 -1.37
N ILE A 175 -1.97 -10.20 -0.68
CA ILE A 175 -1.94 -10.17 0.78
C ILE A 175 -1.12 -8.98 1.24
N TYR A 176 -1.79 -7.91 1.65
CA TYR A 176 -1.15 -6.72 2.19
C TYR A 176 -0.82 -6.91 3.68
N ASP A 177 0.42 -6.62 4.06
CA ASP A 177 0.89 -6.56 5.44
C ASP A 177 0.73 -5.14 6.00
N ILE A 178 -0.05 -5.01 7.07
CA ILE A 178 -0.38 -3.72 7.68
C ILE A 178 0.85 -3.08 8.32
N ALA A 179 1.73 -3.89 8.95
CA ALA A 179 2.85 -3.39 9.71
C ALA A 179 3.94 -2.84 8.81
N THR A 180 4.18 -3.49 7.66
CA THR A 180 5.23 -3.08 6.72
C THR A 180 4.74 -2.21 5.58
N ASN A 181 3.42 -2.08 5.39
CA ASN A 181 2.83 -1.35 4.27
C ASN A 181 3.30 -1.89 2.91
N THR A 182 3.17 -3.20 2.72
CA THR A 182 3.60 -3.93 1.51
C THR A 182 2.62 -5.03 1.14
N TRP A 183 2.57 -5.42 -0.14
CA TRP A 183 1.80 -6.57 -0.66
C TRP A 183 2.62 -7.87 -0.74
#